data_AF-A0A9J6ALV1-F1
#
_entry.id   AF-A0A9J6ALV1-F1
#
_cell.length_a   1.000
_cell.length_b   1.000
_cell.length_c   1.000
_cell.angle_alpha   90.00
_cell.angle_beta   90.00
_cell.angle_gamma   90.00
#
_symmetry.space_group_name_H-M   'P 1'
#
loop_
_entity.id
_entity.type
_entity.pdbx_description
1 polymer ?
#
loop_
_entity_poly.entity_id
_entity_poly.type
_entity_poly.pdbx_seq_one_letter_code
_entity_poly.pdbx_strand_id
1 'polypeptide(L)'
;MDLSQSQSSNLSLGFNTHVSPVMTAPNRSHIVDDSIAFQIDSRVKDQSYPVTPVPLQLMDKQTKENGKEGGESADEERDVEEFRILGHSMCIKRKRDTDATSSSSSSKSFRATSSNENLLGLESRRNAVRAWGNQGLQSADPDIFEIMEKEKQRQYKGIELIASENFVCKAVMEALGSHLTNKYSEGAPGARYYGGNQFIDEIETLCCKRALTAFGLDPENWGVNVQPYSCTSANFAVYTGLLLPGDRIMGLDTPSGGNTSHGYYLPNGRRVSGASIFFESLSYKVDPQTGYVDFDKLEERALDFRPKILICGGSSYPREWDYAKFRQIADKCGAVLLCDMAQISGLIAAKECASPFDYCDIVTSTTHKSLRGPRGGIIFYRKGSKPRKRGLLLNQGDGSDKYDFEEKINFAVFPALQGGPHNNHIAALAIALKQVATPDYKAYMQQVKRNAQALAAALLRRNCRLVTGGTDNHMILWDLRNLGLTGKNFEKVCELCHITLNKVMVFDDNGSITPGGVRIGTPAMTSRGCIESDFDTMADFLLKAAQITNSIQREHGKLTKGFLKGVENNKDVIELQTRVENFASLFAMPGFEV
;
A
#
# COMPACT_ATOMS: atom_id res chain seq x y z
N MET A 1 -57.51 -37.74 -19.60
CA MET A 1 -58.49 -37.99 -18.52
C MET A 1 -58.53 -39.48 -18.33
N ASP A 2 -58.37 -40.09 -17.17
CA ASP A 2 -58.09 -39.63 -15.81
C ASP A 2 -57.94 -40.92 -14.98
N LEU A 3 -56.94 -41.06 -14.11
CA LEU A 3 -56.83 -42.15 -13.10
C LEU A 3 -55.94 -41.63 -11.96
N SER A 4 -56.49 -41.20 -10.81
CA SER A 4 -56.99 -41.99 -9.67
C SER A 4 -55.93 -42.37 -8.62
N GLN A 5 -55.80 -41.48 -7.62
CA GLN A 5 -55.73 -41.67 -6.15
C GLN A 5 -55.16 -42.94 -5.46
N SER A 6 -54.23 -42.66 -4.52
CA SER A 6 -54.18 -43.09 -3.09
C SER A 6 -53.81 -44.56 -2.74
N GLN A 7 -53.21 -44.94 -1.61
CA GLN A 7 -52.82 -44.34 -0.32
C GLN A 7 -51.88 -45.34 0.45
N SER A 8 -51.14 -44.86 1.47
CA SER A 8 -50.63 -45.50 2.76
C SER A 8 -50.74 -47.03 2.99
N SER A 9 -49.93 -47.78 3.77
CA SER A 9 -48.92 -47.59 4.85
C SER A 9 -48.47 -49.00 5.35
N ASN A 10 -47.29 -49.17 5.99
CA ASN A 10 -47.12 -49.88 7.29
C ASN A 10 -45.66 -50.12 7.73
N LEU A 11 -45.50 -50.18 9.06
CA LEU A 11 -44.29 -50.26 9.91
C LEU A 11 -43.61 -51.65 10.01
N SER A 12 -42.29 -51.71 10.27
CA SER A 12 -41.67 -51.98 11.61
C SER A 12 -40.32 -52.75 11.59
N LEU A 13 -39.36 -52.24 12.39
CA LEU A 13 -38.37 -52.87 13.32
C LEU A 13 -37.43 -54.03 12.91
N GLY A 14 -36.14 -53.86 13.25
CA GLY A 14 -35.19 -54.96 13.53
C GLY A 14 -33.72 -54.52 13.67
N PHE A 15 -33.20 -54.46 14.91
CA PHE A 15 -31.75 -54.42 15.22
C PHE A 15 -31.25 -55.85 15.49
N ASN A 16 -30.07 -56.22 14.97
CA ASN A 16 -29.19 -57.17 15.66
C ASN A 16 -27.72 -57.11 15.17
N THR A 17 -26.84 -57.27 16.14
CA THR A 17 -25.37 -57.21 16.19
C THR A 17 -24.66 -58.48 15.70
N HIS A 18 -23.41 -58.36 15.21
CA HIS A 18 -22.17 -59.00 15.73
C HIS A 18 -21.11 -59.45 14.68
N VAL A 19 -19.84 -59.12 15.02
CA VAL A 19 -18.57 -59.88 14.85
C VAL A 19 -17.74 -59.72 13.56
N SER A 20 -16.52 -59.21 13.75
CA SER A 20 -15.35 -59.24 12.85
C SER A 20 -14.76 -60.65 12.67
N PRO A 21 -13.96 -60.92 11.62
CA PRO A 21 -12.52 -61.02 11.87
C PRO A 21 -11.59 -60.54 10.73
N VAL A 22 -10.32 -60.49 11.10
CA VAL A 22 -9.11 -59.94 10.47
C VAL A 22 -8.56 -60.84 9.33
N MET A 23 -8.05 -60.25 8.23
CA MET A 23 -6.66 -60.38 7.71
C MET A 23 -6.48 -60.16 6.18
N THR A 24 -5.43 -59.38 5.88
CA THR A 24 -4.50 -59.41 4.73
C THR A 24 -4.88 -58.87 3.34
N ALA A 25 -4.04 -57.95 2.84
CA ALA A 25 -4.05 -57.22 1.57
C ALA A 25 -3.64 -58.10 0.36
N PRO A 26 -3.82 -57.65 -0.91
CA PRO A 26 -2.87 -56.69 -1.52
C PRO A 26 -3.43 -55.72 -2.60
N ASN A 27 -2.60 -54.70 -2.89
CA ASN A 27 -2.47 -53.91 -4.11
C ASN A 27 -3.65 -53.10 -4.66
N ARG A 28 -3.61 -51.77 -4.42
CA ARG A 28 -4.07 -50.77 -5.39
C ARG A 28 -3.04 -49.66 -5.59
N SER A 29 -2.80 -49.42 -6.87
CA SER A 29 -1.91 -48.47 -7.51
C SER A 29 -2.08 -47.02 -7.03
N HIS A 30 -0.93 -46.37 -6.83
CA HIS A 30 -0.77 -44.94 -6.62
C HIS A 30 -1.46 -44.10 -7.71
N ILE A 31 -2.30 -43.15 -7.29
CA ILE A 31 -2.60 -41.92 -8.03
C ILE A 31 -1.90 -40.80 -7.26
N VAL A 32 -1.05 -40.07 -7.97
CA VAL A 32 -0.15 -39.04 -7.44
C VAL A 32 -0.94 -37.74 -7.21
N ASP A 33 -0.77 -37.20 -6.01
CA ASP A 33 -1.32 -35.92 -5.54
C ASP A 33 -0.26 -34.82 -5.79
N ASP A 34 -0.39 -34.08 -6.89
CA ASP A 34 0.55 -33.01 -7.28
C ASP A 34 0.19 -31.69 -6.58
N SER A 35 0.66 -31.56 -5.35
CA SER A 35 0.73 -30.29 -4.63
C SER A 35 1.91 -29.45 -5.15
N ILE A 36 1.61 -28.27 -5.71
CA ILE A 36 2.61 -27.31 -6.20
C ILE A 36 3.42 -26.74 -5.01
N ALA A 37 4.65 -27.25 -4.83
CA ALA A 37 5.67 -26.69 -3.94
C ALA A 37 6.58 -25.73 -4.73
N PHE A 38 6.76 -24.50 -4.23
CA PHE A 38 7.82 -23.59 -4.69
C PHE A 38 9.16 -24.03 -4.09
N GLN A 39 10.06 -24.60 -4.90
CA GLN A 39 11.45 -24.86 -4.53
C GLN A 39 12.26 -23.56 -4.57
N ILE A 40 12.90 -23.23 -3.46
CA ILE A 40 14.04 -22.31 -3.39
C ILE A 40 15.29 -23.18 -3.22
N ASP A 41 16.29 -22.92 -4.06
CA ASP A 41 17.56 -23.65 -4.12
C ASP A 41 18.35 -23.48 -2.80
N SER A 42 18.66 -24.60 -2.15
CA SER A 42 19.36 -24.66 -0.87
C SER A 42 20.79 -25.13 -1.07
N ARG A 43 21.76 -24.22 -1.00
CA ARG A 43 23.16 -24.55 -0.72
C ARG A 43 23.71 -23.66 0.38
N VAL A 44 23.51 -24.05 1.64
CA VAL A 44 24.54 -24.05 2.70
C VAL A 44 24.08 -25.07 3.75
N LYS A 45 24.97 -26.00 4.11
CA LYS A 45 24.74 -27.06 5.09
C LYS A 45 24.76 -26.53 6.52
N ASP A 46 23.83 -27.09 7.28
CA ASP A 46 23.72 -27.31 8.74
C ASP A 46 24.95 -27.06 9.64
N GLN A 47 24.71 -26.38 10.78
CA GLN A 47 25.28 -26.71 12.09
C GLN A 47 24.41 -26.12 13.22
N SER A 48 23.94 -27.01 14.09
CA SER A 48 23.00 -26.79 15.19
C SER A 48 23.66 -26.28 16.48
N TYR A 49 23.09 -25.26 17.13
CA TYR A 49 23.23 -25.01 18.57
C TYR A 49 21.91 -24.50 19.18
N PRO A 50 21.52 -24.94 20.40
CA PRO A 50 20.25 -24.56 21.01
C PRO A 50 20.33 -23.16 21.65
N VAL A 51 19.32 -22.32 21.42
CA VAL A 51 19.20 -21.00 22.04
C VAL A 51 18.14 -21.03 23.14
N THR A 52 18.55 -20.77 24.37
CA THR A 52 17.70 -20.58 25.55
C THR A 52 17.35 -19.08 25.68
N PRO A 53 16.12 -18.69 26.09
CA PRO A 53 15.72 -17.28 26.13
C PRO A 53 16.27 -16.57 27.38
N VAL A 54 16.82 -15.37 27.21
CA VAL A 54 17.26 -14.48 28.31
C VAL A 54 16.28 -13.30 28.43
N PRO A 55 15.80 -12.94 29.63
CA PRO A 55 14.88 -11.81 29.81
C PRO A 55 15.63 -10.46 29.76
N LEU A 56 15.02 -9.45 29.14
CA LEU A 56 15.46 -8.05 29.24
C LEU A 56 15.14 -7.50 30.64
N GLN A 57 16.16 -7.10 31.40
CA GLN A 57 15.99 -6.24 32.58
C GLN A 57 16.29 -4.79 32.21
N LEU A 58 15.27 -3.94 32.39
CA LEU A 58 15.39 -2.48 32.37
C LEU A 58 16.28 -2.00 33.53
N MET A 59 17.06 -0.95 33.27
CA MET A 59 17.83 -0.25 34.29
C MET A 59 16.90 0.56 35.21
N ASP A 60 16.76 0.13 36.47
CA ASP A 60 16.26 0.98 37.54
C ASP A 60 17.42 1.70 38.25
N LYS A 61 17.27 3.01 38.42
CA LYS A 61 18.08 3.81 39.35
C LYS A 61 17.60 3.54 40.77
N GLN A 62 18.47 2.99 41.62
CA GLN A 62 18.29 3.06 43.08
C GLN A 62 19.48 3.73 43.75
N THR A 63 19.21 4.91 44.28
CA THR A 63 19.95 5.59 45.34
C THR A 63 19.84 4.79 46.64
N LYS A 64 20.96 4.55 47.34
CA LYS A 64 21.02 4.55 48.81
C LYS A 64 22.45 4.62 49.33
N GLU A 65 22.58 5.42 50.40
CA GLU A 65 23.78 5.84 51.10
C GLU A 65 24.38 4.79 52.05
N ASN A 66 25.67 5.01 52.34
CA ASN A 66 26.38 4.90 53.64
C ASN A 66 27.42 3.78 53.81
N GLY A 67 28.66 4.24 54.10
CA GLY A 67 29.67 3.48 54.84
C GLY A 67 31.11 3.77 54.42
N LYS A 68 31.75 4.73 55.11
CA LYS A 68 33.21 4.89 55.41
C LYS A 68 34.11 3.68 55.04
N GLU A 69 35.32 3.82 54.50
CA GLU A 69 36.51 4.47 55.10
C GLU A 69 37.73 4.35 54.15
N GLY A 70 38.63 5.36 54.13
CA GLY A 70 40.09 5.15 53.97
C GLY A 70 40.74 5.07 52.57
N GLY A 71 41.68 5.99 52.31
CA GLY A 71 42.92 5.68 51.57
C GLY A 71 43.09 6.33 50.20
N GLU A 72 43.98 7.33 50.13
CA GLU A 72 44.44 7.98 48.91
C GLU A 72 45.26 7.03 48.00
N SER A 73 45.16 7.37 46.72
CA SER A 73 45.69 6.75 45.51
C SER A 73 47.21 6.82 45.33
N ALA A 74 47.81 5.75 44.79
CA ALA A 74 48.65 5.79 43.57
C ALA A 74 49.21 4.37 43.31
N ASP A 75 48.75 3.70 42.25
CA ASP A 75 49.63 3.17 41.19
C ASP A 75 48.81 2.44 40.11
N GLU A 76 49.34 2.53 38.90
CA GLU A 76 48.72 2.25 37.62
C GLU A 76 48.46 0.75 37.36
N GLU A 77 47.21 0.35 37.17
CA GLU A 77 46.88 -0.75 36.26
C GLU A 77 45.79 -0.32 35.28
N ARG A 78 46.11 -0.42 33.99
CA ARG A 78 45.27 -0.03 32.86
C ARG A 78 44.30 -1.16 32.54
N ASP A 79 43.02 -0.97 32.89
CA ASP A 79 41.96 -1.84 32.41
C ASP A 79 41.71 -1.62 30.91
N VAL A 80 41.92 -2.69 30.14
CA VAL A 80 41.49 -2.81 28.75
C VAL A 80 40.03 -3.24 28.80
N GLU A 81 39.10 -2.32 28.53
CA GLU A 81 37.67 -2.67 28.42
C GLU A 81 37.45 -3.57 27.19
N GLU A 82 37.29 -4.86 27.44
CA GLU A 82 36.82 -5.84 26.47
C GLU A 82 35.30 -5.98 26.62
N PHE A 83 34.54 -5.73 25.55
CA PHE A 83 33.09 -5.94 25.57
C PHE A 83 32.65 -6.85 24.43
N ARG A 84 31.57 -7.60 24.68
CA ARG A 84 31.03 -8.60 23.76
C ARG A 84 29.74 -8.11 23.12
N ILE A 85 29.68 -8.17 21.80
CA ILE A 85 28.44 -7.99 21.03
C ILE A 85 28.13 -9.33 20.37
N LEU A 86 26.93 -9.85 20.60
CA LEU A 86 26.44 -11.13 20.05
C LEU A 86 27.42 -12.30 20.26
N GLY A 87 27.99 -12.40 21.47
CA GLY A 87 28.90 -13.49 21.86
C GLY A 87 30.33 -13.39 21.33
N HIS A 88 30.69 -12.34 20.58
CA HIS A 88 32.03 -12.16 20.04
C HIS A 88 32.80 -11.10 20.84
N SER A 89 34.02 -11.43 21.27
CA SER A 89 34.91 -10.51 21.98
C SER A 89 35.55 -9.52 21.01
N MET A 90 35.46 -8.23 21.34
CA MET A 90 36.05 -7.14 20.55
C MET A 90 37.04 -6.36 21.42
N CYS A 91 38.21 -6.03 20.88
CA CYS A 91 39.24 -5.22 21.56
C CYS A 91 39.52 -3.95 20.75
N ILE A 92 39.40 -2.77 21.39
CA ILE A 92 39.73 -1.48 20.78
C ILE A 92 41.21 -1.17 21.05
N LYS A 93 42.07 -1.29 20.03
CA LYS A 93 43.43 -0.74 20.08
C LYS A 93 43.42 0.72 19.58
N ARG A 94 43.57 1.68 20.48
CA ARG A 94 43.92 3.07 20.10
C ARG A 94 45.38 3.11 19.67
N LYS A 95 45.64 3.49 18.41
CA LYS A 95 46.99 3.71 17.89
C LYS A 95 47.47 5.09 18.33
N ARG A 96 48.53 5.17 19.15
CA ARG A 96 49.30 6.40 19.40
C ARG A 96 50.42 6.43 18.37
N ASP A 97 50.41 7.42 17.48
CA ASP A 97 51.60 7.75 16.69
C ASP A 97 52.57 8.50 17.60
N THR A 98 53.68 7.85 17.92
CA THR A 98 54.83 8.43 18.63
C THR A 98 55.98 8.55 17.66
N ASP A 99 56.12 9.71 17.02
CA ASP A 99 57.39 10.19 16.49
C ASP A 99 57.56 11.64 16.97
N ALA A 100 58.21 11.78 18.13
CA ALA A 100 58.64 13.05 18.67
C ALA A 100 60.18 13.06 18.68
N THR A 101 60.77 13.69 17.67
CA THR A 101 62.14 14.18 17.74
C THR A 101 62.14 15.60 18.32
N SER A 102 63.01 15.77 19.31
CA SER A 102 63.22 16.97 20.11
C SER A 102 63.69 18.19 19.30
N SER A 103 63.09 19.37 19.53
CA SER A 103 63.87 20.62 19.65
C SER A 103 63.07 21.76 20.30
N SER A 104 63.62 22.21 21.43
CA SER A 104 63.53 23.53 22.09
C SER A 104 62.36 24.48 21.77
N SER A 105 61.55 24.73 22.80
CA SER A 105 60.70 25.91 22.95
C SER A 105 61.53 27.20 22.95
N SER A 106 61.34 28.04 21.92
CA SER A 106 61.61 29.47 21.99
C SER A 106 60.33 30.21 21.69
N SER A 107 59.82 30.91 22.70
CA SER A 107 58.62 31.73 22.69
C SER A 107 58.73 32.80 21.61
N LYS A 108 58.09 32.58 20.45
CA LYS A 108 57.86 33.62 19.46
C LYS A 108 56.38 33.98 19.49
N SER A 109 56.13 35.18 20.02
CA SER A 109 55.11 36.14 19.58
C SER A 109 54.07 35.56 18.59
N PHE A 110 52.82 35.47 19.04
CA PHE A 110 51.65 35.36 18.16
C PHE A 110 51.53 36.65 17.36
N ARG A 111 52.38 36.76 16.34
CA ARG A 111 52.24 37.72 15.26
C ARG A 111 51.05 37.26 14.45
N ALA A 112 50.03 38.12 14.35
CA ALA A 112 48.88 37.92 13.46
C ALA A 112 49.39 37.74 12.01
N THR A 113 49.62 36.51 11.60
CA THR A 113 49.97 36.15 10.23
C THR A 113 48.73 35.64 9.52
N SER A 114 48.23 36.54 8.67
CA SER A 114 47.45 36.28 7.46
C SER A 114 46.07 35.62 7.62
N SER A 115 45.05 36.44 7.46
CA SER A 115 43.71 36.01 7.04
C SER A 115 43.71 35.21 5.72
N ASN A 116 44.76 35.31 4.90
CA ASN A 116 44.84 34.73 3.55
C ASN A 116 45.17 33.22 3.48
N GLU A 117 45.99 32.64 4.37
CA GLU A 117 46.25 31.18 4.33
C GLU A 117 45.03 30.36 4.76
N ASN A 118 44.24 30.87 5.72
CA ASN A 118 42.97 30.27 6.12
C ASN A 118 41.88 30.38 5.03
N LEU A 119 41.93 31.42 4.20
CA LEU A 119 41.01 31.63 3.07
C LEU A 119 41.26 30.63 1.92
N LEU A 120 42.53 30.36 1.58
CA LEU A 120 42.91 29.32 0.61
C LEU A 120 42.47 27.91 1.08
N GLY A 121 42.59 27.64 2.39
CA GLY A 121 42.10 26.39 2.99
C GLY A 121 40.56 26.30 3.06
N LEU A 122 39.85 27.40 3.31
CA LEU A 122 38.39 27.41 3.33
C LEU A 122 37.79 27.23 1.93
N GLU A 123 38.32 27.92 0.92
CA GLU A 123 37.79 27.81 -0.44
C GLU A 123 38.08 26.44 -1.06
N SER A 124 39.26 25.87 -0.79
CA SER A 124 39.56 24.48 -1.16
C SER A 124 38.57 23.49 -0.53
N ARG A 125 38.27 23.62 0.77
CA ARG A 125 37.26 22.79 1.44
C ARG A 125 35.85 23.00 0.88
N ARG A 126 35.47 24.24 0.57
CA ARG A 126 34.18 24.53 -0.10
C ARG A 126 34.10 23.89 -1.48
N ASN A 127 35.17 23.98 -2.25
CA ASN A 127 35.25 23.37 -3.57
C ASN A 127 35.16 21.85 -3.48
N ALA A 128 35.81 21.23 -2.50
CA ALA A 128 35.67 19.79 -2.25
C ALA A 128 34.20 19.42 -1.97
N VAL A 129 33.49 20.18 -1.14
CA VAL A 129 32.06 19.95 -0.86
C VAL A 129 31.21 20.13 -2.12
N ARG A 130 31.39 21.22 -2.87
CA ARG A 130 30.65 21.46 -4.13
C ARG A 130 30.92 20.36 -5.15
N ALA A 131 32.16 19.86 -5.20
CA ALA A 131 32.59 18.87 -6.18
C ALA A 131 31.85 17.54 -6.02
N TRP A 132 31.49 17.12 -4.81
CA TRP A 132 30.69 15.90 -4.62
C TRP A 132 29.20 16.18 -4.39
N GLY A 133 28.86 17.26 -3.66
CA GLY A 133 27.48 17.53 -3.22
C GLY A 133 26.57 18.22 -4.25
N ASN A 134 27.13 18.81 -5.32
CA ASN A 134 26.36 19.55 -6.32
C ASN A 134 26.45 18.95 -7.74
N GLN A 135 26.95 17.73 -7.87
CA GLN A 135 26.96 17.05 -9.17
C GLN A 135 25.52 16.73 -9.60
N GLY A 136 25.22 16.98 -10.87
CA GLY A 136 23.98 16.46 -11.47
C GLY A 136 24.01 14.94 -11.53
N LEU A 137 22.84 14.30 -11.47
CA LEU A 137 22.72 12.84 -11.44
C LEU A 137 23.50 12.14 -12.56
N GLN A 138 23.43 12.66 -13.79
CA GLN A 138 24.14 12.08 -14.94
C GLN A 138 25.66 11.99 -14.73
N SER A 139 26.26 12.95 -14.00
CA SER A 139 27.69 12.94 -13.71
C SER A 139 28.02 12.17 -12.44
N ALA A 140 27.15 12.24 -11.43
CA ALA A 140 27.35 11.57 -10.15
C ALA A 140 27.19 10.05 -10.25
N ASP A 141 26.21 9.59 -11.05
CA ASP A 141 25.89 8.19 -11.26
C ASP A 141 25.27 7.99 -12.67
N PRO A 142 26.09 7.81 -13.72
CA PRO A 142 25.62 7.59 -15.09
C PRO A 142 24.75 6.33 -15.24
N ASP A 143 25.02 5.29 -14.45
CA ASP A 143 24.30 4.01 -14.54
C ASP A 143 22.86 4.17 -14.05
N ILE A 144 22.66 4.82 -12.90
CA ILE A 144 21.31 5.14 -12.40
C ILE A 144 20.60 6.11 -13.32
N PHE A 145 21.31 7.11 -13.87
CA PHE A 145 20.73 8.02 -14.86
C PHE A 145 20.18 7.28 -16.08
N GLU A 146 20.95 6.36 -16.66
CA GLU A 146 20.52 5.57 -17.83
C GLU A 146 19.29 4.70 -17.51
N ILE A 147 19.24 4.08 -16.33
CA ILE A 147 18.08 3.29 -15.88
C ILE A 147 16.83 4.18 -15.73
N MET A 148 16.99 5.37 -15.15
CA MET A 148 15.88 6.33 -15.00
C MET A 148 15.37 6.82 -16.36
N GLU A 149 16.25 7.08 -17.32
CA GLU A 149 15.88 7.45 -18.68
C GLU A 149 15.13 6.32 -19.40
N LYS A 150 15.53 5.06 -19.20
CA LYS A 150 14.78 3.89 -19.74
C LYS A 150 13.37 3.80 -19.17
N GLU A 151 13.18 3.98 -17.86
CA GLU A 151 11.84 3.99 -17.25
C GLU A 151 11.00 5.18 -17.75
N LYS A 152 11.61 6.36 -17.91
CA LYS A 152 10.95 7.53 -18.50
C LYS A 152 10.42 7.22 -19.90
N GLN A 153 11.22 6.57 -20.73
CA GLN A 153 10.82 6.13 -22.07
C GLN A 153 9.73 5.06 -22.03
N ARG A 154 9.80 4.09 -21.10
CA ARG A 154 8.77 3.06 -20.92
C ARG A 154 7.40 3.68 -20.61
N GLN A 155 7.34 4.64 -19.69
CA GLN A 155 6.11 5.37 -19.34
C GLN A 155 5.57 6.16 -20.54
N TYR A 156 6.45 6.77 -21.32
CA TYR A 156 6.06 7.58 -22.49
C TYR A 156 5.50 6.73 -23.62
N LYS A 157 6.15 5.61 -23.94
CA LYS A 157 5.80 4.73 -25.05
C LYS A 157 4.73 3.69 -24.72
N GLY A 158 4.40 3.50 -23.44
CA GLY A 158 3.42 2.52 -22.99
C GLY A 158 1.98 3.03 -22.90
N ILE A 159 1.02 2.10 -22.99
CA ILE A 159 -0.36 2.30 -22.55
C ILE A 159 -0.47 1.82 -21.10
N GLU A 160 -0.53 2.77 -20.18
CA GLU A 160 -0.49 2.51 -18.73
C GLU A 160 -1.91 2.39 -18.15
N LEU A 161 -2.33 1.15 -17.84
CA LEU A 161 -3.69 0.81 -17.39
C LEU A 161 -3.73 0.19 -15.99
N ILE A 162 -2.64 0.23 -15.22
CA ILE A 162 -2.68 -0.14 -13.80
C ILE A 162 -3.57 0.90 -13.08
N ALA A 163 -4.71 0.44 -12.55
CA ALA A 163 -5.72 1.33 -11.97
C ALA A 163 -5.25 2.16 -10.76
N SER A 164 -4.12 1.79 -10.15
CA SER A 164 -3.50 2.47 -9.02
C SER A 164 -2.33 3.38 -9.40
N GLU A 165 -2.02 3.51 -10.69
CA GLU A 165 -0.94 4.38 -11.17
C GLU A 165 -1.50 5.67 -11.77
N ASN A 166 -0.63 6.69 -11.79
CA ASN A 166 -0.90 7.99 -12.37
C ASN A 166 0.41 8.75 -12.61
N PHE A 167 0.35 9.82 -13.38
CA PHE A 167 1.48 10.71 -13.65
C PHE A 167 1.33 12.02 -12.89
N VAL A 168 2.31 12.33 -12.04
CA VAL A 168 2.31 13.57 -11.25
C VAL A 168 2.77 14.77 -12.10
N CYS A 169 2.47 15.99 -11.67
CA CYS A 169 2.97 17.17 -12.35
C CYS A 169 4.45 17.47 -11.99
N LYS A 170 5.13 18.27 -12.83
CA LYS A 170 6.55 18.62 -12.64
C LYS A 170 6.82 19.26 -11.27
N ALA A 171 5.94 20.15 -10.81
CA ALA A 171 6.07 20.80 -9.51
C ALA A 171 6.04 19.81 -8.31
N VAL A 172 5.29 18.71 -8.42
CA VAL A 172 5.30 17.64 -7.40
C VAL A 172 6.65 16.93 -7.39
N MET A 173 7.25 16.65 -8.55
CA MET A 173 8.58 16.02 -8.63
C MET A 173 9.69 16.95 -8.13
N GLU A 174 9.63 18.24 -8.47
CA GLU A 174 10.58 19.26 -7.99
C GLU A 174 10.56 19.37 -6.46
N ALA A 175 9.37 19.35 -5.84
CA ALA A 175 9.25 19.37 -4.38
C ALA A 175 9.75 18.06 -3.73
N LEU A 176 9.50 16.90 -4.34
CA LEU A 176 10.00 15.60 -3.85
C LEU A 176 11.53 15.53 -3.85
N GLY A 177 12.18 16.04 -4.90
CA GLY A 177 13.65 16.07 -5.03
C GLY A 177 14.33 17.25 -4.35
N SER A 178 13.67 17.91 -3.39
CA SER A 178 14.15 19.16 -2.78
C SER A 178 14.94 18.97 -1.48
N HIS A 179 15.60 20.05 -1.05
CA HIS A 179 16.34 20.16 0.21
C HIS A 179 15.51 19.89 1.47
N LEU A 180 14.18 19.83 1.37
CA LEU A 180 13.29 19.48 2.48
C LEU A 180 13.55 18.06 3.01
N THR A 181 14.16 17.19 2.21
CA THR A 181 14.60 15.85 2.67
C THR A 181 15.62 15.89 3.82
N ASN A 182 16.29 17.03 4.04
CA ASN A 182 17.35 17.16 5.04
C ASN A 182 16.83 17.43 6.46
N LYS A 183 15.58 17.88 6.60
CA LYS A 183 15.07 18.36 7.89
C LYS A 183 14.36 17.26 8.68
N TYR A 184 14.81 17.05 9.91
CA TYR A 184 14.13 16.22 10.90
C TYR A 184 13.08 17.05 11.67
N SER A 185 11.82 16.61 11.72
CA SER A 185 10.69 17.41 12.23
C SER A 185 9.68 16.60 13.07
N GLU A 186 10.17 15.67 13.89
CA GLU A 186 9.31 14.89 14.79
C GLU A 186 8.39 15.75 15.66
N GLY A 187 7.18 15.24 15.87
CA GLY A 187 6.06 15.96 16.48
C GLY A 187 5.11 16.58 15.43
N ALA A 188 4.35 17.57 15.87
CA ALA A 188 3.38 18.30 15.05
C ALA A 188 3.76 19.79 14.96
N PRO A 189 3.20 20.55 13.99
CA PRO A 189 3.41 22.01 13.93
C PRO A 189 3.16 22.69 15.28
N GLY A 190 4.10 23.51 15.74
CA GLY A 190 4.05 24.18 17.05
C GLY A 190 4.41 23.29 18.27
N ALA A 191 4.56 21.98 18.08
CA ALA A 191 4.90 21.01 19.12
C ALA A 191 5.97 20.01 18.62
N ARG A 192 7.12 20.55 18.22
CA ARG A 192 8.25 19.77 17.68
C ARG A 192 9.24 19.37 18.76
N TYR A 193 9.87 18.22 18.57
CA TYR A 193 10.95 17.73 19.43
C TYR A 193 12.30 18.40 19.12
N TYR A 194 12.43 19.00 17.94
CA TYR A 194 13.64 19.63 17.45
C TYR A 194 13.39 21.10 17.07
N GLY A 195 14.41 21.94 17.21
CA GLY A 195 14.40 23.31 16.70
C GLY A 195 14.52 23.41 15.18
N GLY A 196 14.42 24.65 14.66
CA GLY A 196 14.62 24.96 13.23
C GLY A 196 13.49 24.54 12.30
N ASN A 197 12.26 24.35 12.82
CA ASN A 197 11.11 23.85 12.05
C ASN A 197 10.13 24.94 11.59
N GLN A 198 10.47 26.23 11.72
CA GLN A 198 9.57 27.35 11.35
C GLN A 198 8.89 27.14 9.99
N PHE A 199 9.67 26.92 8.92
CA PHE A 199 9.12 26.76 7.57
C PHE A 199 8.54 25.36 7.32
N ILE A 200 8.98 24.35 8.07
CA ILE A 200 8.37 23.01 8.01
C ILE A 200 6.95 23.05 8.57
N ASP A 201 6.75 23.79 9.66
CA ASP A 201 5.44 23.98 10.28
C ASP A 201 4.51 24.75 9.36
N GLU A 202 5.00 25.78 8.66
CA GLU A 202 4.23 26.48 7.62
C GLU A 202 3.79 25.54 6.49
N ILE A 203 4.70 24.70 5.98
CA ILE A 203 4.43 23.73 4.92
C ILE A 203 3.39 22.70 5.36
N GLU A 204 3.56 22.09 6.53
CA GLU A 204 2.67 21.05 7.04
C GLU A 204 1.29 21.61 7.38
N THR A 205 1.23 22.78 8.01
CA THR A 205 -0.04 23.47 8.29
C THR A 205 -0.79 23.81 7.01
N LEU A 206 -0.08 24.29 5.98
CA LEU A 206 -0.66 24.56 4.67
C LEU A 206 -1.16 23.28 3.99
N CYS A 207 -0.42 22.18 4.11
CA CYS A 207 -0.82 20.89 3.58
C CYS A 207 -2.12 20.40 4.21
N CYS A 208 -2.22 20.42 5.55
CA CYS A 208 -3.43 20.07 6.29
C CYS A 208 -4.63 20.94 5.88
N LYS A 209 -4.44 22.27 5.79
CA LYS A 209 -5.50 23.19 5.34
C LYS A 209 -6.00 22.86 3.93
N ARG A 210 -5.07 22.60 3.00
CA ARG A 210 -5.41 22.23 1.61
C ARG A 210 -6.09 20.87 1.54
N ALA A 211 -5.71 19.92 2.39
CA ALA A 211 -6.37 18.62 2.46
C ALA A 211 -7.84 18.77 2.85
N LEU A 212 -8.13 19.47 3.94
CA LEU A 212 -9.51 19.73 4.36
C LEU A 212 -10.30 20.48 3.28
N THR A 213 -9.70 21.50 2.67
CA THR A 213 -10.34 22.27 1.59
C THR A 213 -10.64 21.42 0.36
N ALA A 214 -9.71 20.58 -0.08
CA ALA A 214 -9.85 19.73 -1.27
C ALA A 214 -11.01 18.72 -1.15
N PHE A 215 -11.32 18.29 0.08
CA PHE A 215 -12.44 17.39 0.37
C PHE A 215 -13.69 18.13 0.91
N GLY A 216 -13.68 19.46 0.95
CA GLY A 216 -14.82 20.27 1.42
C GLY A 216 -15.16 20.07 2.89
N LEU A 217 -14.16 19.82 3.73
CA LEU A 217 -14.33 19.49 5.15
C LEU A 217 -14.19 20.73 6.03
N ASP A 218 -15.08 20.84 7.00
CA ASP A 218 -15.03 21.85 8.06
C ASP A 218 -13.96 21.50 9.10
N PRO A 219 -12.95 22.35 9.35
CA PRO A 219 -11.89 22.12 10.33
C PRO A 219 -12.36 21.91 11.77
N GLU A 220 -13.54 22.41 12.13
CA GLU A 220 -14.12 22.20 13.46
C GLU A 220 -14.62 20.76 13.65
N ASN A 221 -15.03 20.13 12.54
CA ASN A 221 -15.62 18.79 12.51
C ASN A 221 -14.64 17.71 12.03
N TRP A 222 -13.55 18.10 11.37
CA TRP A 222 -12.57 17.20 10.79
C TRP A 222 -11.15 17.68 11.00
N GLY A 223 -10.30 16.77 11.48
CA GLY A 223 -8.85 16.92 11.47
C GLY A 223 -8.21 16.04 10.40
N VAL A 224 -6.93 16.26 10.16
CA VAL A 224 -6.15 15.50 9.19
C VAL A 224 -4.70 15.33 9.65
N ASN A 225 -4.15 14.14 9.45
CA ASN A 225 -2.73 13.86 9.60
C ASN A 225 -2.15 13.49 8.22
N VAL A 226 -1.15 14.25 7.77
CA VAL A 226 -0.51 14.16 6.45
C VAL A 226 0.87 13.49 6.48
N GLN A 227 1.29 13.00 7.65
CA GLN A 227 2.60 12.38 7.86
C GLN A 227 2.73 10.88 7.51
N PRO A 228 1.67 10.07 7.31
CA PRO A 228 1.85 8.66 7.01
C PRO A 228 2.65 8.42 5.73
N TYR A 229 3.68 7.57 5.79
CA TYR A 229 4.53 7.25 4.64
C TYR A 229 3.81 6.49 3.51
N SER A 230 2.67 5.85 3.79
CA SER A 230 1.82 5.16 2.83
C SER A 230 0.40 4.98 3.39
N CYS A 231 -0.55 4.52 2.58
CA CYS A 231 -1.87 4.16 3.12
C CYS A 231 -1.83 2.92 4.01
N THR A 232 -0.89 1.99 3.78
CA THR A 232 -0.72 0.84 4.68
C THR A 232 -0.29 1.31 6.07
N SER A 233 0.66 2.26 6.16
CA SER A 233 1.03 2.85 7.44
C SER A 233 -0.08 3.73 8.03
N ALA A 234 -0.85 4.43 7.19
CA ALA A 234 -2.03 5.19 7.62
C ALA A 234 -3.09 4.28 8.26
N ASN A 235 -3.47 3.20 7.59
CA ASN A 235 -4.43 2.20 8.10
C ASN A 235 -3.91 1.58 9.39
N PHE A 236 -2.63 1.20 9.43
CA PHE A 236 -2.03 0.59 10.61
C PHE A 236 -1.95 1.55 11.80
N ALA A 237 -1.72 2.85 11.57
CA ALA A 237 -1.78 3.88 12.61
C ALA A 237 -3.18 4.05 13.17
N VAL A 238 -4.23 4.01 12.33
CA VAL A 238 -5.61 4.01 12.80
C VAL A 238 -5.89 2.79 13.68
N TYR A 239 -5.46 1.60 13.26
CA TYR A 239 -5.66 0.40 14.07
C TYR A 239 -4.92 0.51 15.41
N THR A 240 -3.63 0.83 15.41
CA THR A 240 -2.82 0.99 16.63
C THR A 240 -3.36 2.06 17.58
N GLY A 241 -3.91 3.16 17.05
CA GLY A 241 -4.45 4.24 17.88
C GLY A 241 -5.78 3.88 18.56
N LEU A 242 -6.56 2.96 17.98
CA LEU A 242 -7.94 2.67 18.44
C LEU A 242 -8.13 1.26 19.00
N LEU A 243 -7.20 0.36 18.72
CA LEU A 243 -7.30 -1.06 19.03
C LEU A 243 -6.15 -1.52 19.91
N LEU A 244 -6.44 -2.49 20.75
CA LEU A 244 -5.44 -3.32 21.40
C LEU A 244 -5.09 -4.50 20.49
N PRO A 245 -3.89 -5.11 20.62
CA PRO A 245 -3.57 -6.35 19.95
C PRO A 245 -4.64 -7.43 20.20
N GLY A 246 -5.04 -8.15 19.16
CA GLY A 246 -6.10 -9.16 19.20
C GLY A 246 -7.53 -8.61 19.10
N ASP A 247 -7.72 -7.29 19.11
CA ASP A 247 -9.03 -6.71 18.81
C ASP A 247 -9.47 -7.01 17.36
N ARG A 248 -10.78 -6.93 17.15
CA ARG A 248 -11.41 -7.43 15.92
C ARG A 248 -11.56 -6.34 14.85
N ILE A 249 -11.17 -6.66 13.62
CA ILE A 249 -11.40 -5.83 12.43
C ILE A 249 -12.16 -6.61 11.37
N MET A 250 -12.96 -5.91 10.57
CA MET A 250 -13.70 -6.52 9.46
C MET A 250 -13.57 -5.66 8.21
N GLY A 251 -13.08 -6.26 7.12
CA GLY A 251 -12.82 -5.59 5.84
C GLY A 251 -13.23 -6.45 4.64
N LEU A 252 -13.27 -5.86 3.45
CA LEU A 252 -13.61 -6.60 2.24
C LEU A 252 -12.52 -7.65 1.93
N ASP A 253 -12.93 -8.85 1.59
CA ASP A 253 -12.03 -9.93 1.19
C ASP A 253 -11.23 -9.55 -0.07
N THR A 254 -9.95 -9.95 -0.16
CA THR A 254 -9.06 -9.51 -1.25
C THR A 254 -9.53 -9.98 -2.63
N PRO A 255 -9.96 -11.25 -2.83
CA PRO A 255 -10.63 -11.69 -4.05
C PRO A 255 -11.97 -11.01 -4.34
N SER A 256 -12.64 -10.46 -3.31
CA SER A 256 -13.86 -9.64 -3.48
C SER A 256 -13.54 -8.18 -3.82
N GLY A 257 -12.26 -7.80 -3.87
CA GLY A 257 -11.82 -6.45 -4.22
C GLY A 257 -11.22 -5.65 -3.07
N GLY A 258 -11.07 -6.22 -1.87
CA GLY A 258 -10.46 -5.57 -0.72
C GLY A 258 -8.96 -5.29 -0.87
N ASN A 259 -8.39 -4.56 0.10
CA ASN A 259 -6.94 -4.36 0.18
C ASN A 259 -6.32 -5.31 1.22
N THR A 260 -5.05 -5.68 1.02
CA THR A 260 -4.34 -6.55 1.98
C THR A 260 -4.26 -5.95 3.38
N SER A 261 -4.14 -4.62 3.50
CA SER A 261 -4.10 -3.91 4.78
C SER A 261 -5.43 -3.93 5.56
N HIS A 262 -6.50 -4.49 4.99
CA HIS A 262 -7.81 -4.64 5.64
C HIS A 262 -7.94 -5.98 6.41
N GLY A 263 -6.82 -6.67 6.65
CA GLY A 263 -6.79 -7.93 7.42
C GLY A 263 -6.74 -9.20 6.56
N TYR A 264 -5.93 -9.23 5.50
CA TYR A 264 -5.80 -10.40 4.64
C TYR A 264 -4.99 -11.56 5.23
N TYR A 265 -5.57 -12.76 5.19
CA TYR A 265 -4.93 -14.05 5.44
C TYR A 265 -5.30 -15.04 4.32
N LEU A 266 -4.46 -16.05 4.11
CA LEU A 266 -4.69 -17.09 3.10
C LEU A 266 -5.76 -18.09 3.54
N PRO A 267 -6.39 -18.83 2.60
CA PRO A 267 -7.36 -19.88 2.93
C PRO A 267 -6.86 -20.96 3.88
N ASN A 268 -5.54 -21.22 3.91
CA ASN A 268 -4.90 -22.15 4.85
C ASN A 268 -4.67 -21.56 6.26
N GLY A 269 -5.21 -20.37 6.54
CA GLY A 269 -5.07 -19.66 7.82
C GLY A 269 -3.78 -18.86 7.96
N ARG A 270 -2.85 -18.89 6.99
CA ARG A 270 -1.61 -18.11 7.08
C ARG A 270 -1.91 -16.61 6.99
N ARG A 271 -1.67 -15.89 8.09
CA ARG A 271 -1.74 -14.43 8.18
C ARG A 271 -0.71 -13.79 7.25
N VAL A 272 -1.13 -12.81 6.45
CA VAL A 272 -0.26 -12.17 5.43
C VAL A 272 -0.02 -10.71 5.74
N SER A 273 -1.07 -9.95 6.06
CA SER A 273 -0.91 -8.53 6.37
C SER A 273 -0.59 -8.30 7.84
N GLY A 274 0.14 -7.22 8.14
CA GLY A 274 0.37 -6.79 9.52
C GLY A 274 -0.95 -6.65 10.30
N ALA A 275 -2.00 -6.16 9.65
CA ALA A 275 -3.33 -6.08 10.25
C ALA A 275 -3.84 -7.46 10.72
N SER A 276 -3.74 -8.51 9.90
CA SER A 276 -4.14 -9.87 10.30
C SER A 276 -3.20 -10.52 11.32
N ILE A 277 -1.95 -10.04 11.44
CA ILE A 277 -0.97 -10.55 12.40
C ILE A 277 -1.26 -10.01 13.79
N PHE A 278 -1.46 -8.69 13.92
CA PHE A 278 -1.63 -8.02 15.20
C PHE A 278 -3.09 -7.93 15.67
N PHE A 279 -4.06 -8.02 14.76
CA PHE A 279 -5.48 -7.92 15.05
C PHE A 279 -6.22 -9.16 14.50
N GLU A 280 -7.36 -9.47 15.11
CA GLU A 280 -8.21 -10.57 14.64
C GLU A 280 -9.09 -10.08 13.49
N SER A 281 -8.85 -10.60 12.28
CA SER A 281 -9.56 -10.17 11.08
C SER A 281 -10.60 -11.20 10.62
N LEU A 282 -11.80 -10.74 10.28
CA LEU A 282 -12.79 -11.52 9.54
C LEU A 282 -13.28 -10.74 8.32
N SER A 283 -13.24 -11.32 7.14
CA SER A 283 -13.65 -10.62 5.92
C SER A 283 -15.14 -10.78 5.60
N TYR A 284 -15.74 -9.71 5.08
CA TYR A 284 -16.99 -9.78 4.31
C TYR A 284 -16.69 -9.87 2.82
N LYS A 285 -17.69 -10.27 2.02
CA LYS A 285 -17.50 -10.62 0.61
C LYS A 285 -18.53 -9.94 -0.28
N VAL A 286 -18.26 -9.99 -1.59
CA VAL A 286 -19.31 -9.77 -2.59
C VAL A 286 -20.17 -11.02 -2.74
N ASP A 287 -21.40 -10.84 -3.19
CA ASP A 287 -22.21 -11.91 -3.75
C ASP A 287 -21.51 -12.41 -5.04
N PRO A 288 -21.15 -13.70 -5.15
CA PRO A 288 -20.38 -14.19 -6.30
C PRO A 288 -21.11 -14.12 -7.64
N GLN A 289 -22.45 -14.09 -7.65
CA GLN A 289 -23.24 -14.06 -8.89
C GLN A 289 -23.34 -12.64 -9.43
N THR A 290 -23.59 -11.67 -8.56
CA THR A 290 -23.80 -10.27 -8.94
C THR A 290 -22.50 -9.45 -8.93
N GLY A 291 -21.54 -9.83 -8.06
CA GLY A 291 -20.30 -9.11 -7.81
C GLY A 291 -20.43 -7.86 -6.94
N TYR A 292 -21.60 -7.62 -6.33
CA TYR A 292 -21.85 -6.51 -5.39
C TYR A 292 -21.63 -6.95 -3.95
N VAL A 293 -21.28 -6.02 -3.05
CA VAL A 293 -21.16 -6.33 -1.61
C VAL A 293 -22.47 -6.96 -1.10
N ASP A 294 -22.36 -8.13 -0.47
CA ASP A 294 -23.49 -8.82 0.16
C ASP A 294 -23.72 -8.21 1.56
N PHE A 295 -24.60 -7.21 1.60
CA PHE A 295 -24.88 -6.46 2.84
C PHE A 295 -25.61 -7.30 3.89
N ASP A 296 -26.43 -8.27 3.48
CA ASP A 296 -27.15 -9.13 4.41
C ASP A 296 -26.17 -10.05 5.14
N LYS A 297 -25.23 -10.67 4.39
CA LYS A 297 -24.15 -11.47 4.99
C LYS A 297 -23.13 -10.65 5.74
N LEU A 298 -22.85 -9.42 5.30
CA LEU A 298 -22.02 -8.50 6.07
C LEU A 298 -22.67 -8.19 7.42
N GLU A 299 -23.95 -7.86 7.46
CA GLU A 299 -24.66 -7.55 8.71
C GLU A 299 -24.66 -8.76 9.66
N GLU A 300 -25.07 -9.94 9.16
CA GLU A 300 -25.06 -11.21 9.92
C GLU A 300 -23.69 -11.44 10.58
N ARG A 301 -22.61 -11.40 9.78
CA ARG A 301 -21.25 -11.65 10.27
C ARG A 301 -20.77 -10.56 11.23
N ALA A 302 -21.11 -9.30 11.01
CA ALA A 302 -20.70 -8.21 11.87
C ALA A 302 -21.35 -8.29 13.26
N LEU A 303 -22.61 -8.74 13.33
CA LEU A 303 -23.33 -8.91 14.59
C LEU A 303 -22.78 -10.09 15.42
N ASP A 304 -22.33 -11.16 14.75
CA ASP A 304 -21.71 -12.31 15.41
C ASP A 304 -20.25 -12.04 15.80
N PHE A 305 -19.47 -11.49 14.86
CA PHE A 305 -18.05 -11.26 15.05
C PHE A 305 -17.74 -10.02 15.89
N ARG A 306 -18.64 -9.03 15.96
CA ARG A 306 -18.46 -7.79 16.74
C ARG A 306 -17.11 -7.11 16.48
N PRO A 307 -16.83 -6.68 15.23
CA PRO A 307 -15.62 -5.94 14.94
C PRO A 307 -15.63 -4.60 15.69
N LYS A 308 -14.46 -4.16 16.19
CA LYS A 308 -14.29 -2.80 16.72
C LYS A 308 -14.13 -1.77 15.60
N ILE A 309 -13.56 -2.17 14.46
CA ILE A 309 -13.50 -1.37 13.24
C ILE A 309 -14.13 -2.16 12.09
N LEU A 310 -15.14 -1.57 11.47
CA LEU A 310 -15.68 -2.01 10.19
C LEU A 310 -15.07 -1.14 9.08
N ILE A 311 -14.48 -1.77 8.07
CA ILE A 311 -13.73 -1.13 7.00
C ILE A 311 -14.53 -1.23 5.70
N CYS A 312 -14.85 -0.10 5.09
CA CYS A 312 -15.31 0.00 3.70
C CYS A 312 -14.21 0.62 2.81
N GLY A 313 -14.36 0.50 1.49
CA GLY A 313 -13.29 0.83 0.54
C GLY A 313 -12.49 -0.40 0.10
N GLY A 314 -11.83 -0.29 -1.05
CA GLY A 314 -11.21 -1.45 -1.69
C GLY A 314 -10.24 -1.09 -2.81
N SER A 315 -9.51 -2.11 -3.26
CA SER A 315 -8.51 -2.01 -4.32
C SER A 315 -9.07 -2.31 -5.71
N SER A 316 -10.09 -3.17 -5.79
CA SER A 316 -10.58 -3.77 -7.03
C SER A 316 -12.08 -4.02 -6.95
N TYR A 317 -12.87 -2.97 -6.66
CA TYR A 317 -14.33 -3.02 -6.65
C TYR A 317 -14.86 -1.96 -7.63
N PRO A 318 -15.53 -2.34 -8.73
CA PRO A 318 -15.86 -1.42 -9.83
C PRO A 318 -17.14 -0.60 -9.60
N ARG A 319 -17.75 -0.66 -8.41
CA ARG A 319 -19.05 -0.03 -8.11
C ARG A 319 -18.94 1.00 -7.00
N GLU A 320 -19.98 1.83 -6.88
CA GLU A 320 -20.09 2.76 -5.75
C GLU A 320 -20.32 2.01 -4.42
N TRP A 321 -20.01 2.69 -3.31
CA TRP A 321 -20.15 2.17 -1.96
C TRP A 321 -21.39 2.75 -1.29
N ASP A 322 -22.23 1.89 -0.72
CA ASP A 322 -23.37 2.30 0.09
C ASP A 322 -22.94 2.59 1.53
N TYR A 323 -22.34 3.76 1.74
CA TYR A 323 -21.83 4.19 3.05
C TYR A 323 -22.93 4.29 4.13
N ALA A 324 -24.18 4.52 3.72
CA ALA A 324 -25.31 4.59 4.63
C ALA A 324 -25.60 3.22 5.25
N LYS A 325 -25.64 2.15 4.43
CA LYS A 325 -25.78 0.77 4.94
C LYS A 325 -24.61 0.37 5.83
N PHE A 326 -23.38 0.67 5.41
CA PHE A 326 -22.19 0.42 6.22
C PHE A 326 -22.29 1.10 7.59
N ARG A 327 -22.78 2.35 7.64
CA ARG A 327 -22.99 3.08 8.89
C ARG A 327 -24.08 2.44 9.75
N GLN A 328 -25.20 2.05 9.18
CA GLN A 328 -26.26 1.33 9.92
C GLN A 328 -25.72 0.04 10.57
N ILE A 329 -24.94 -0.76 9.83
CA ILE A 329 -24.37 -2.01 10.35
C ILE A 329 -23.36 -1.72 11.45
N ALA A 330 -22.47 -0.75 11.24
CA ALA A 330 -21.49 -0.36 12.24
C ALA A 330 -22.14 0.18 13.53
N ASP A 331 -23.22 0.98 13.42
CA ASP A 331 -24.00 1.42 14.59
C ASP A 331 -24.65 0.23 15.33
N LYS A 332 -25.18 -0.78 14.60
CA LYS A 332 -25.78 -1.98 15.21
C LYS A 332 -24.77 -2.84 15.98
N CYS A 333 -23.54 -2.97 15.47
CA CYS A 333 -22.52 -3.79 16.11
C CYS A 333 -21.59 -3.01 17.07
N GLY A 334 -21.68 -1.67 17.09
CA GLY A 334 -20.86 -0.79 17.93
C GLY A 334 -19.46 -0.50 17.36
N ALA A 335 -19.28 -0.59 16.05
CA ALA A 335 -17.99 -0.41 15.38
C ALA A 335 -17.74 1.04 14.92
N VAL A 336 -16.47 1.44 14.96
CA VAL A 336 -15.96 2.60 14.22
C VAL A 336 -16.05 2.31 12.72
N LEU A 337 -16.58 3.24 11.91
CA LEU A 337 -16.43 3.14 10.45
C LEU A 337 -15.09 3.72 10.03
N LEU A 338 -14.33 2.91 9.32
CA LEU A 338 -13.20 3.36 8.52
C LEU A 338 -13.56 3.24 7.04
N CYS A 339 -13.37 4.30 6.26
CA CYS A 339 -13.31 4.20 4.81
C CYS A 339 -11.87 4.35 4.33
N ASP A 340 -11.33 3.33 3.66
CA ASP A 340 -10.11 3.46 2.87
C ASP A 340 -10.47 3.87 1.44
N MET A 341 -10.38 5.16 1.15
CA MET A 341 -10.73 5.73 -0.16
C MET A 341 -9.57 5.74 -1.16
N ALA A 342 -8.47 5.03 -0.89
CA ALA A 342 -7.21 5.18 -1.61
C ALA A 342 -7.30 5.14 -3.14
N GLN A 343 -8.19 4.31 -3.69
CA GLN A 343 -8.40 4.20 -5.13
C GLN A 343 -9.24 5.34 -5.73
N ILE A 344 -10.19 5.89 -4.97
CA ILE A 344 -11.23 6.82 -5.47
C ILE A 344 -11.14 8.22 -4.86
N SER A 345 -10.06 8.53 -4.13
CA SER A 345 -9.89 9.82 -3.45
C SER A 345 -9.97 11.01 -4.39
N GLY A 346 -9.50 10.89 -5.64
CA GLY A 346 -9.67 11.94 -6.65
C GLY A 346 -11.14 12.15 -7.04
N LEU A 347 -11.90 11.07 -7.24
CA LEU A 347 -13.33 11.13 -7.57
C LEU A 347 -14.14 11.75 -6.44
N ILE A 348 -13.82 11.42 -5.18
CA ILE A 348 -14.46 12.00 -4.00
C ILE A 348 -14.17 13.49 -3.92
N ALA A 349 -12.90 13.91 -4.05
CA ALA A 349 -12.53 15.33 -4.01
C ALA A 349 -13.21 16.13 -5.13
N ALA A 350 -13.36 15.55 -6.31
CA ALA A 350 -14.07 16.14 -7.45
C ALA A 350 -15.61 16.09 -7.33
N LYS A 351 -16.15 15.41 -6.32
CA LYS A 351 -17.59 15.17 -6.11
C LYS A 351 -18.25 14.38 -7.25
N GLU A 352 -17.54 13.38 -7.77
CA GLU A 352 -17.96 12.51 -8.87
C GLU A 352 -18.41 11.10 -8.40
N CYS A 353 -18.43 10.87 -7.08
CA CYS A 353 -19.05 9.72 -6.42
C CYS A 353 -19.51 10.11 -4.99
N ALA A 354 -20.21 9.20 -4.31
CA ALA A 354 -20.64 9.40 -2.93
C ALA A 354 -19.45 9.72 -1.98
N SER A 355 -19.68 10.63 -1.03
CA SER A 355 -18.67 11.03 -0.05
C SER A 355 -18.69 10.11 1.19
N PRO A 356 -17.57 9.46 1.57
CA PRO A 356 -17.51 8.70 2.81
C PRO A 356 -17.56 9.61 4.05
N PHE A 357 -17.21 10.89 3.93
CA PHE A 357 -17.14 11.84 5.04
C PHE A 357 -18.52 12.15 5.67
N ASP A 358 -19.61 11.85 4.99
CA ASP A 358 -20.96 12.04 5.54
C ASP A 358 -21.29 10.96 6.59
N TYR A 359 -20.66 9.79 6.50
CA TYR A 359 -21.03 8.59 7.26
C TYR A 359 -19.91 8.04 8.14
N CYS A 360 -18.67 8.13 7.67
CA CYS A 360 -17.53 7.49 8.32
C CYS A 360 -17.00 8.32 9.48
N ASP A 361 -16.36 7.63 10.42
CA ASP A 361 -15.68 8.25 11.55
C ASP A 361 -14.26 8.66 11.17
N ILE A 362 -13.62 7.83 10.36
CA ILE A 362 -12.26 7.99 9.88
C ILE A 362 -12.23 7.67 8.39
N VAL A 363 -11.43 8.43 7.65
CA VAL A 363 -11.18 8.20 6.23
C VAL A 363 -9.68 8.18 5.99
N THR A 364 -9.16 7.07 5.48
CA THR A 364 -7.76 6.94 5.08
C THR A 364 -7.63 6.94 3.56
N SER A 365 -6.47 7.34 3.06
CA SER A 365 -6.20 7.27 1.63
C SER A 365 -4.71 7.22 1.33
N THR A 366 -4.36 6.70 0.16
CA THR A 366 -3.12 7.07 -0.53
C THR A 366 -3.25 8.43 -1.20
N THR A 367 -2.12 9.08 -1.46
CA THR A 367 -2.09 10.37 -2.17
C THR A 367 -1.71 10.29 -3.65
N HIS A 368 -1.30 9.12 -4.18
CA HIS A 368 -0.68 8.99 -5.52
C HIS A 368 -1.57 8.42 -6.63
N LYS A 369 -2.72 7.82 -6.31
CA LYS A 369 -3.57 7.13 -7.29
C LYS A 369 -4.41 8.13 -8.10
N SER A 370 -5.74 8.06 -8.02
CA SER A 370 -6.62 9.05 -8.65
C SER A 370 -6.36 10.48 -8.16
N LEU A 371 -5.91 10.66 -6.90
CA LEU A 371 -5.52 11.98 -6.36
C LEU A 371 -4.31 12.62 -7.08
N ARG A 372 -3.46 11.82 -7.75
CA ARG A 372 -2.33 12.28 -8.59
C ARG A 372 -1.27 13.13 -7.85
N GLY A 373 -1.08 12.88 -6.56
CA GLY A 373 -0.03 13.47 -5.73
C GLY A 373 1.20 12.56 -5.54
N PRO A 374 2.12 12.91 -4.63
CA PRO A 374 3.28 12.08 -4.33
C PRO A 374 2.88 10.77 -3.65
N ARG A 375 3.78 9.77 -3.61
CA ARG A 375 3.55 8.52 -2.88
C ARG A 375 3.58 8.74 -1.36
N GLY A 376 2.42 8.72 -0.72
CA GLY A 376 2.27 8.60 0.73
C GLY A 376 0.83 8.30 1.15
N GLY A 377 0.54 8.50 2.43
CA GLY A 377 -0.77 8.31 3.04
C GLY A 377 -1.30 9.58 3.70
N ILE A 378 -2.60 9.58 3.99
CA ILE A 378 -3.29 10.65 4.70
C ILE A 378 -4.42 10.03 5.54
N ILE A 379 -4.64 10.56 6.74
CA ILE A 379 -5.71 10.12 7.66
C ILE A 379 -6.57 11.33 7.99
N PHE A 380 -7.85 11.26 7.70
CA PHE A 380 -8.86 12.20 8.18
C PHE A 380 -9.65 11.57 9.31
N TYR A 381 -9.99 12.37 10.32
CA TYR A 381 -10.73 11.90 11.49
C TYR A 381 -11.72 12.95 11.97
N ARG A 382 -12.87 12.50 12.50
CA ARG A 382 -13.85 13.41 13.10
C ARG A 382 -13.30 14.08 14.36
N LYS A 383 -13.70 15.33 14.53
CA LYS A 383 -13.48 16.18 15.71
C LYS A 383 -14.82 16.69 16.23
N GLY A 384 -14.81 17.29 17.42
CA GLY A 384 -15.99 17.89 18.02
C GLY A 384 -16.93 16.87 18.67
N SER A 385 -18.23 17.16 18.68
CA SER A 385 -19.23 16.37 19.41
C SER A 385 -19.74 15.16 18.62
N LYS A 386 -19.92 14.03 19.30
CA LYS A 386 -20.55 12.82 18.77
C LYS A 386 -22.07 13.04 18.60
N PRO A 387 -22.69 12.50 17.54
CA PRO A 387 -24.14 12.53 17.41
C PRO A 387 -24.83 11.71 18.51
N ARG A 388 -25.75 12.33 19.28
CA ARG A 388 -26.48 11.74 20.43
C ARG A 388 -27.28 10.45 20.17
N LYS A 389 -27.42 10.00 18.91
CA LYS A 389 -28.27 8.86 18.50
C LYS A 389 -27.52 7.63 17.99
N ARG A 390 -26.18 7.63 17.99
CA ARG A 390 -25.42 6.42 17.65
C ARG A 390 -25.53 5.46 18.82
N GLY A 391 -26.11 4.28 18.58
CA GLY A 391 -26.56 3.34 19.59
C GLY A 391 -25.59 3.22 20.76
N LEU A 392 -26.09 3.53 21.95
CA LEU A 392 -25.46 3.20 23.21
C LEU A 392 -25.22 1.68 23.23
N LEU A 393 -23.96 1.27 23.47
CA LEU A 393 -23.51 0.19 24.37
C LEU A 393 -22.42 -0.75 23.79
N LEU A 394 -21.21 -0.63 24.34
CA LEU A 394 -20.45 -1.65 25.11
C LEU A 394 -18.93 -1.35 25.00
N ASN A 395 -18.37 -0.79 26.08
CA ASN A 395 -16.94 -0.83 26.42
C ASN A 395 -15.93 0.01 25.61
N GLN A 396 -16.20 1.31 25.41
CA GLN A 396 -15.15 2.38 25.41
C GLN A 396 -15.85 3.66 25.95
N GLY A 397 -15.80 4.01 27.24
CA GLY A 397 -14.61 4.23 28.07
C GLY A 397 -14.18 5.70 27.95
N ASP A 398 -15.09 6.68 28.05
CA ASP A 398 -15.03 7.66 29.15
C ASP A 398 -16.37 8.38 29.46
N GLY A 399 -17.45 8.10 28.71
CA GLY A 399 -18.71 8.85 28.83
C GLY A 399 -18.68 10.26 28.22
N SER A 400 -17.64 10.59 27.44
CA SER A 400 -17.49 11.87 26.75
C SER A 400 -18.29 11.91 25.45
N ASP A 401 -19.09 12.98 25.33
CA ASP A 401 -19.83 13.35 24.14
C ASP A 401 -18.93 13.86 23.00
N LYS A 402 -17.59 13.83 23.11
CA LYS A 402 -16.65 14.31 22.08
C LYS A 402 -15.85 13.17 21.44
N TYR A 403 -15.42 13.36 20.20
CA TYR A 403 -14.45 12.49 19.53
C TYR A 403 -13.05 12.71 20.11
N ASP A 404 -12.31 11.61 20.31
CA ASP A 404 -10.95 11.54 20.85
C ASP A 404 -9.94 11.02 19.80
N PHE A 405 -10.34 10.95 18.53
CA PHE A 405 -9.53 10.38 17.45
C PHE A 405 -8.26 11.18 17.16
N GLU A 406 -8.29 12.51 17.31
CA GLU A 406 -7.16 13.38 17.01
C GLU A 406 -5.90 13.00 17.81
N GLU A 407 -6.03 12.90 19.13
CA GLU A 407 -4.93 12.53 20.02
C GLU A 407 -4.43 11.11 19.73
N LYS A 408 -5.36 10.15 19.67
CA LYS A 408 -5.04 8.73 19.47
C LYS A 408 -4.35 8.45 18.13
N ILE A 409 -4.86 9.03 17.05
CA ILE A 409 -4.31 8.83 15.70
C ILE A 409 -2.98 9.55 15.56
N ASN A 410 -2.88 10.80 16.03
CA ASN A 410 -1.61 11.53 15.92
C ASN A 410 -0.51 10.84 16.74
N PHE A 411 -0.82 10.38 17.95
CA PHE A 411 0.09 9.59 18.78
C PHE A 411 0.50 8.26 18.12
N ALA A 412 -0.45 7.58 17.47
CA ALA A 412 -0.17 6.33 16.77
C ALA A 412 0.73 6.53 15.56
N VAL A 413 0.56 7.62 14.80
CA VAL A 413 1.48 7.99 13.72
C VAL A 413 2.86 8.29 14.28
N PHE A 414 2.94 9.18 15.28
CA PHE A 414 4.17 9.51 16.01
C PHE A 414 3.82 9.82 17.47
N PRO A 415 4.49 9.20 18.46
CA PRO A 415 5.75 8.46 18.35
C PRO A 415 5.60 6.94 18.19
N ALA A 416 4.37 6.39 18.11
CA ALA A 416 4.21 4.94 18.27
C ALA A 416 4.74 4.11 17.08
N LEU A 417 4.61 4.59 15.84
CA LEU A 417 4.93 3.80 14.64
C LEU A 417 6.01 4.41 13.73
N GLN A 418 5.99 5.73 13.51
CA GLN A 418 6.93 6.42 12.63
C GLN A 418 7.89 7.30 13.45
N GLY A 419 8.99 7.73 12.81
CA GLY A 419 9.91 8.76 13.33
C GLY A 419 9.72 10.09 12.59
N GLY A 420 10.82 10.71 12.14
CA GLY A 420 10.80 11.97 11.38
C GLY A 420 9.88 11.98 10.14
N PRO A 421 8.96 12.94 10.00
CA PRO A 421 8.12 13.10 8.80
C PRO A 421 8.93 13.39 7.53
N HIS A 422 8.46 12.93 6.37
CA HIS A 422 9.08 13.23 5.07
C HIS A 422 8.59 14.59 4.54
N ASN A 423 9.29 15.68 4.90
CA ASN A 423 8.84 17.04 4.61
C ASN A 423 8.78 17.39 3.10
N ASN A 424 9.67 16.81 2.30
CA ASN A 424 9.62 16.92 0.83
C ASN A 424 8.35 16.30 0.26
N HIS A 425 7.88 15.17 0.82
CA HIS A 425 6.59 14.58 0.48
C HIS A 425 5.43 15.49 0.89
N ILE A 426 5.44 16.03 2.12
CA ILE A 426 4.36 16.91 2.62
C ILE A 426 4.24 18.17 1.75
N ALA A 427 5.35 18.77 1.35
CA ALA A 427 5.37 19.90 0.42
C ALA A 427 4.79 19.53 -0.96
N ALA A 428 5.23 18.40 -1.52
CA ALA A 428 4.72 17.88 -2.79
C ALA A 428 3.21 17.57 -2.72
N LEU A 429 2.73 17.05 -1.58
CA LEU A 429 1.32 16.78 -1.33
C LEU A 429 0.52 18.10 -1.26
N ALA A 430 1.04 19.13 -0.59
CA ALA A 430 0.40 20.44 -0.56
C ALA A 430 0.22 21.02 -1.96
N ILE A 431 1.18 20.82 -2.88
CA ILE A 431 1.08 21.22 -4.28
C ILE A 431 -0.04 20.44 -4.98
N ALA A 432 -0.06 19.11 -4.85
CA ALA A 432 -1.09 18.28 -5.45
C ALA A 432 -2.49 18.65 -4.95
N LEU A 433 -2.68 18.85 -3.64
CA LEU A 433 -3.96 19.25 -3.05
C LEU A 433 -4.45 20.62 -3.53
N LYS A 434 -3.53 21.54 -3.85
CA LYS A 434 -3.90 22.81 -4.51
C LYS A 434 -4.49 22.56 -5.89
N GLN A 435 -3.93 21.63 -6.66
CA GLN A 435 -4.45 21.25 -7.97
C GLN A 435 -5.78 20.51 -7.87
N VAL A 436 -5.93 19.62 -6.88
CA VAL A 436 -7.17 18.86 -6.65
C VAL A 436 -8.37 19.79 -6.44
N ALA A 437 -8.16 20.95 -5.82
CA ALA A 437 -9.20 21.94 -5.56
C ALA A 437 -9.56 22.84 -6.78
N THR A 438 -9.09 22.53 -8.00
CA THR A 438 -9.39 23.35 -9.19
C THR A 438 -10.53 22.77 -10.05
N PRO A 439 -11.23 23.63 -10.82
CA PRO A 439 -12.21 23.17 -11.82
C PRO A 439 -11.62 22.20 -12.86
N ASP A 440 -10.38 22.44 -13.30
CA ASP A 440 -9.69 21.59 -14.27
C ASP A 440 -9.48 20.16 -13.75
N TYR A 441 -9.19 20.02 -12.45
CA TYR A 441 -9.07 18.71 -11.83
C TYR A 441 -10.41 17.99 -11.76
N LYS A 442 -11.50 18.71 -11.50
CA LYS A 442 -12.86 18.14 -11.59
C LYS A 442 -13.17 17.67 -13.01
N ALA A 443 -12.87 18.46 -14.04
CA ALA A 443 -13.04 18.06 -15.43
C ALA A 443 -12.20 16.81 -15.78
N TYR A 444 -10.96 16.73 -15.28
CA TYR A 444 -10.12 15.54 -15.38
C TYR A 444 -10.78 14.30 -14.76
N MET A 445 -11.32 14.39 -13.54
CA MET A 445 -11.99 13.26 -12.87
C MET A 445 -13.27 12.83 -13.58
N GLN A 446 -14.03 13.77 -14.14
CA GLN A 446 -15.17 13.47 -15.01
C GLN A 446 -14.74 12.67 -16.24
N GLN A 447 -13.65 13.10 -16.89
CA GLN A 447 -13.09 12.38 -18.03
C GLN A 447 -12.60 10.98 -17.63
N VAL A 448 -11.97 10.81 -16.46
CA VAL A 448 -11.54 9.51 -15.94
C VAL A 448 -12.72 8.53 -15.85
N LYS A 449 -13.86 8.98 -15.30
CA LYS A 449 -15.09 8.18 -15.17
C LYS A 449 -15.71 7.87 -16.53
N ARG A 450 -15.82 8.86 -17.43
CA ARG A 450 -16.32 8.66 -18.80
C ARG A 450 -15.45 7.68 -19.59
N ASN A 451 -14.14 7.79 -19.50
CA ASN A 451 -13.20 6.88 -20.15
C ASN A 451 -13.34 5.45 -19.65
N ALA A 452 -13.53 5.24 -18.33
CA ALA A 452 -13.74 3.90 -17.77
C ALA A 452 -15.04 3.28 -18.27
N GLN A 453 -16.11 4.07 -18.36
CA GLN A 453 -17.40 3.65 -18.91
C GLN A 453 -17.31 3.37 -20.42
N ALA A 454 -16.57 4.20 -21.17
CA ALA A 454 -16.33 3.99 -22.60
C ALA A 454 -15.57 2.70 -22.86
N LEU A 455 -14.49 2.44 -22.11
CA LEU A 455 -13.74 1.19 -22.18
C LEU A 455 -14.61 -0.02 -21.81
N ALA A 456 -15.42 0.09 -20.75
CA ALA A 456 -16.35 -0.97 -20.37
C ALA A 456 -17.33 -1.29 -21.50
N ALA A 457 -17.98 -0.27 -22.06
CA ALA A 457 -18.91 -0.42 -23.17
C ALA A 457 -18.24 -0.99 -24.43
N ALA A 458 -17.00 -0.56 -24.72
CA ALA A 458 -16.19 -1.07 -25.82
C ALA A 458 -15.96 -2.58 -25.68
N LEU A 459 -15.47 -3.04 -24.52
CA LEU A 459 -15.23 -4.46 -24.26
C LEU A 459 -16.51 -5.29 -24.30
N LEU A 460 -17.61 -4.79 -23.75
CA LEU A 460 -18.92 -5.46 -23.80
C LEU A 460 -19.42 -5.63 -25.25
N ARG A 461 -19.28 -4.61 -26.12
CA ARG A 461 -19.60 -4.73 -27.56
C ARG A 461 -18.78 -5.82 -28.27
N ARG A 462 -17.59 -6.12 -27.75
CA ARG A 462 -16.69 -7.17 -28.24
C ARG A 462 -16.88 -8.50 -27.50
N ASN A 463 -18.04 -8.71 -26.86
CA ASN A 463 -18.43 -9.92 -26.13
C ASN A 463 -17.49 -10.31 -24.97
N CYS A 464 -16.77 -9.33 -24.40
CA CYS A 464 -16.00 -9.55 -23.18
C CYS A 464 -16.90 -9.57 -21.94
N ARG A 465 -16.56 -10.38 -20.94
CA ARG A 465 -17.28 -10.46 -19.67
C ARG A 465 -16.65 -9.53 -18.64
N LEU A 466 -17.41 -8.59 -18.09
CA LEU A 466 -16.95 -7.72 -17.01
C LEU A 466 -17.59 -8.13 -15.68
N VAL A 467 -16.84 -8.10 -14.58
CA VAL A 467 -17.42 -8.29 -13.24
C VAL A 467 -18.43 -7.17 -12.99
N THR A 468 -19.62 -7.51 -12.51
CA THR A 468 -20.80 -6.63 -12.38
C THR A 468 -21.33 -6.03 -13.69
N GLY A 469 -20.78 -6.40 -14.86
CA GLY A 469 -21.23 -5.91 -16.17
C GLY A 469 -20.88 -4.45 -16.50
N GLY A 470 -20.01 -3.78 -15.74
CA GLY A 470 -19.65 -2.39 -15.99
C GLY A 470 -18.84 -1.76 -14.86
N THR A 471 -18.89 -0.43 -14.76
CA THR A 471 -18.22 0.34 -13.70
C THR A 471 -18.92 1.66 -13.40
N ASP A 472 -18.84 2.09 -12.15
CA ASP A 472 -19.26 3.41 -11.68
C ASP A 472 -18.05 4.29 -11.28
N ASN A 473 -16.82 3.82 -11.45
CA ASN A 473 -15.60 4.50 -11.03
C ASN A 473 -14.51 4.49 -12.13
N HIS A 474 -13.25 4.57 -11.75
CA HIS A 474 -12.08 4.69 -12.65
C HIS A 474 -11.52 3.36 -13.14
N MET A 475 -12.10 2.22 -12.76
CA MET A 475 -11.57 0.91 -13.11
C MET A 475 -12.65 -0.08 -13.53
N ILE A 476 -12.23 -1.10 -14.29
CA ILE A 476 -13.03 -2.27 -14.63
C ILE A 476 -12.28 -3.54 -14.23
N LEU A 477 -13.05 -4.61 -14.01
CA LEU A 477 -12.51 -5.96 -13.87
C LEU A 477 -12.98 -6.79 -15.06
N TRP A 478 -12.03 -7.20 -15.89
CA TRP A 478 -12.30 -8.06 -17.04
C TRP A 478 -12.04 -9.50 -16.65
N ASP A 479 -13.09 -10.31 -16.74
CA ASP A 479 -13.05 -11.75 -16.60
C ASP A 479 -12.69 -12.41 -17.93
N LEU A 480 -11.50 -13.03 -17.99
CA LEU A 480 -10.94 -13.62 -19.19
C LEU A 480 -11.31 -15.10 -19.38
N ARG A 481 -12.10 -15.68 -18.47
CA ARG A 481 -12.42 -17.12 -18.49
C ARG A 481 -13.23 -17.52 -19.71
N ASN A 482 -14.10 -16.63 -20.21
CA ASN A 482 -14.83 -16.86 -21.45
C ASN A 482 -13.92 -16.93 -22.69
N LEU A 483 -12.69 -16.42 -22.60
CA LEU A 483 -11.65 -16.54 -23.62
C LEU A 483 -10.71 -17.72 -23.38
N GLY A 484 -10.92 -18.51 -22.31
CA GLY A 484 -10.06 -19.63 -21.92
C GLY A 484 -8.70 -19.23 -21.36
N LEU A 485 -8.48 -17.94 -21.08
CA LEU A 485 -7.20 -17.38 -20.67
C LEU A 485 -7.06 -17.32 -19.15
N THR A 486 -5.81 -17.20 -18.69
CA THR A 486 -5.47 -16.87 -17.30
C THR A 486 -4.93 -15.45 -17.24
N GLY A 487 -5.22 -14.70 -16.17
CA GLY A 487 -4.71 -13.33 -16.01
C GLY A 487 -3.18 -13.24 -16.07
N LYS A 488 -2.45 -14.26 -15.56
CA LYS A 488 -0.99 -14.33 -15.61
C LYS A 488 -0.42 -14.28 -17.04
N ASN A 489 -0.90 -15.16 -17.93
CA ASN A 489 -0.39 -15.24 -19.29
C ASN A 489 -0.78 -14.02 -20.11
N PHE A 490 -2.01 -13.51 -19.92
CA PHE A 490 -2.49 -12.31 -20.60
C PHE A 490 -1.73 -11.05 -20.16
N GLU A 491 -1.50 -10.86 -18.86
CA GLU A 491 -0.66 -9.77 -18.31
C GLU A 491 0.74 -9.79 -18.93
N LYS A 492 1.35 -10.98 -19.07
CA LYS A 492 2.69 -11.10 -19.67
C LYS A 492 2.73 -10.70 -21.15
N VAL A 493 1.73 -11.10 -21.94
CA VAL A 493 1.65 -10.68 -23.35
C VAL A 493 1.42 -9.18 -23.45
N CYS A 494 0.54 -8.61 -22.61
CA CYS A 494 0.32 -7.17 -22.55
C CYS A 494 1.62 -6.42 -22.23
N GLU A 495 2.37 -6.86 -21.22
CA GLU A 495 3.67 -6.26 -20.84
C GLU A 495 4.65 -6.23 -22.02
N LEU A 496 4.77 -7.34 -22.76
CA LEU A 496 5.64 -7.41 -23.96
C LEU A 496 5.14 -6.53 -25.11
N CYS A 497 3.84 -6.24 -25.15
CA CYS A 497 3.24 -5.31 -26.11
C CYS A 497 3.21 -3.86 -25.60
N HIS A 498 3.88 -3.54 -24.49
CA HIS A 498 3.87 -2.23 -23.84
C HIS A 498 2.48 -1.74 -23.39
N ILE A 499 1.62 -2.69 -23.00
CA ILE A 499 0.35 -2.43 -22.33
C ILE A 499 0.51 -2.88 -20.87
N THR A 500 0.51 -1.93 -19.95
CA THR A 500 0.79 -2.21 -18.53
C THR A 500 -0.53 -2.34 -17.77
N LEU A 501 -0.84 -3.52 -17.25
CA LEU A 501 -2.02 -3.80 -16.43
C LEU A 501 -1.71 -4.86 -15.37
N ASN A 502 -2.65 -5.21 -14.50
CA ASN A 502 -2.40 -6.21 -13.47
C ASN A 502 -3.47 -7.31 -13.42
N LYS A 503 -3.03 -8.57 -13.25
CA LYS A 503 -3.89 -9.71 -12.95
C LYS A 503 -4.56 -9.57 -11.59
N VAL A 504 -5.76 -10.13 -11.47
CA VAL A 504 -6.54 -10.21 -10.24
C VAL A 504 -7.26 -11.55 -10.15
N MET A 505 -7.63 -11.91 -8.92
CA MET A 505 -8.55 -13.01 -8.70
C MET A 505 -9.99 -12.54 -8.93
N VAL A 506 -10.84 -13.41 -9.46
CA VAL A 506 -12.28 -13.18 -9.65
C VAL A 506 -13.07 -14.40 -9.20
N PHE A 507 -14.32 -14.20 -8.79
CA PHE A 507 -15.25 -15.29 -8.50
C PHE A 507 -15.78 -15.92 -9.80
N ASP A 508 -15.92 -17.25 -9.78
CA ASP A 508 -16.67 -17.96 -10.79
C ASP A 508 -18.17 -18.06 -10.48
N ASP A 509 -18.92 -18.64 -11.43
CA ASP A 509 -20.38 -18.77 -11.31
C ASP A 509 -20.79 -19.70 -10.16
N ASN A 510 -19.86 -20.53 -9.66
CA ASN A 510 -20.04 -21.43 -8.52
C ASN A 510 -19.52 -20.81 -7.21
N GLY A 511 -19.03 -19.56 -7.23
CA GLY A 511 -18.45 -18.89 -6.08
C GLY A 511 -17.02 -19.30 -5.72
N SER A 512 -16.32 -20.03 -6.60
CA SER A 512 -14.90 -20.36 -6.44
C SER A 512 -14.00 -19.23 -6.94
N ILE A 513 -12.87 -19.04 -6.27
CA ILE A 513 -11.92 -17.96 -6.59
C ILE A 513 -10.93 -18.45 -7.65
N THR A 514 -10.77 -17.69 -8.75
CA THR A 514 -9.93 -18.08 -9.90
C THR A 514 -8.98 -16.95 -10.32
N PRO A 515 -7.78 -17.24 -10.84
CA PRO A 515 -6.82 -16.23 -11.33
C PRO A 515 -7.17 -15.72 -12.75
N GLY A 516 -8.45 -15.74 -13.10
CA GLY A 516 -8.96 -15.51 -14.45
C GLY A 516 -9.19 -14.05 -14.83
N GLY A 517 -8.88 -13.10 -13.95
CA GLY A 517 -9.20 -11.68 -14.16
C GLY A 517 -8.00 -10.78 -14.40
N VAL A 518 -8.26 -9.63 -15.01
CA VAL A 518 -7.37 -8.46 -14.97
C VAL A 518 -8.13 -7.22 -14.53
N ARG A 519 -7.42 -6.32 -13.86
CA ARG A 519 -7.91 -5.00 -13.46
C ARG A 519 -7.29 -3.96 -14.37
N ILE A 520 -8.13 -3.09 -14.89
CA ILE A 520 -7.76 -2.07 -15.86
C ILE A 520 -8.33 -0.75 -15.36
N GLY A 521 -7.52 0.31 -15.30
CA GLY A 521 -7.97 1.63 -14.91
C GLY A 521 -7.53 2.72 -15.87
N THR A 522 -8.27 3.83 -15.82
CA THR A 522 -8.14 4.96 -16.75
C THR A 522 -7.36 6.18 -16.26
N PRO A 523 -6.99 6.38 -14.96
CA PRO A 523 -6.38 7.64 -14.51
C PRO A 523 -5.10 8.07 -15.24
N ALA A 524 -4.16 7.14 -15.47
CA ALA A 524 -2.86 7.45 -16.04
C ALA A 524 -2.96 7.93 -17.50
N MET A 525 -3.60 7.17 -18.37
CA MET A 525 -3.81 7.59 -19.76
C MET A 525 -4.71 8.82 -19.88
N THR A 526 -5.69 8.99 -19.01
CA THR A 526 -6.50 10.23 -18.98
C THR A 526 -5.65 11.44 -18.61
N SER A 527 -4.66 11.30 -17.71
CA SER A 527 -3.71 12.39 -17.39
C SER A 527 -2.84 12.81 -18.58
N ARG A 528 -2.69 11.94 -19.58
CA ARG A 528 -1.98 12.22 -20.83
C ARG A 528 -2.86 12.90 -21.89
N GLY A 529 -4.16 13.02 -21.63
CA GLY A 529 -5.13 13.66 -22.51
C GLY A 529 -6.04 12.70 -23.28
N CYS A 530 -5.98 11.39 -23.00
CA CYS A 530 -6.86 10.42 -23.67
C CYS A 530 -8.34 10.66 -23.33
N ILE A 531 -9.20 10.49 -24.33
CA ILE A 531 -10.66 10.61 -24.27
C ILE A 531 -11.34 9.27 -24.64
N GLU A 532 -12.66 9.28 -24.73
CA GLU A 532 -13.48 8.07 -24.88
C GLU A 532 -13.13 7.26 -26.15
N SER A 533 -12.85 7.93 -27.28
CA SER A 533 -12.45 7.28 -28.53
C SER A 533 -11.09 6.59 -28.44
N ASP A 534 -10.17 7.16 -27.66
CA ASP A 534 -8.85 6.58 -27.43
C ASP A 534 -8.98 5.29 -26.61
N PHE A 535 -9.87 5.29 -25.62
CA PHE A 535 -10.17 4.10 -24.82
C PHE A 535 -10.91 3.01 -25.60
N ASP A 536 -11.71 3.34 -26.61
CA ASP A 536 -12.24 2.32 -27.55
C ASP A 536 -11.11 1.69 -28.38
N THR A 537 -10.15 2.50 -28.84
CA THR A 537 -8.94 2.00 -29.53
C THR A 537 -8.10 1.10 -28.62
N MET A 538 -7.95 1.47 -27.34
CA MET A 538 -7.26 0.62 -26.35
C MET A 538 -7.99 -0.72 -26.13
N ALA A 539 -9.32 -0.76 -26.25
CA ALA A 539 -10.08 -2.02 -26.21
C ALA A 539 -9.69 -2.97 -27.36
N ASP A 540 -9.40 -2.43 -28.55
CA ASP A 540 -8.91 -3.23 -29.68
C ASP A 540 -7.51 -3.78 -29.45
N PHE A 541 -6.61 -2.98 -28.88
CA PHE A 541 -5.28 -3.47 -28.50
C PHE A 541 -5.35 -4.57 -27.45
N LEU A 542 -6.21 -4.41 -26.44
CA LEU A 542 -6.45 -5.41 -25.40
C LEU A 542 -6.98 -6.72 -25.98
N LEU A 543 -7.91 -6.67 -26.95
CA LEU A 543 -8.39 -7.87 -27.62
C LEU A 543 -7.35 -8.52 -28.52
N LYS A 544 -6.55 -7.73 -29.23
CA LYS A 544 -5.46 -8.28 -30.05
C LYS A 544 -4.44 -8.99 -29.16
N ALA A 545 -4.10 -8.42 -28.00
CA ALA A 545 -3.27 -9.08 -27.00
C ALA A 545 -3.90 -10.39 -26.49
N ALA A 546 -5.23 -10.42 -26.30
CA ALA A 546 -5.94 -11.63 -25.86
C ALA A 546 -5.92 -12.73 -26.92
N GLN A 547 -6.08 -12.36 -28.20
CA GLN A 547 -5.97 -13.27 -29.34
C GLN A 547 -4.56 -13.87 -29.45
N ILE A 548 -3.52 -13.03 -29.32
CA ILE A 548 -2.12 -13.47 -29.30
C ILE A 548 -1.90 -14.45 -28.15
N THR A 549 -2.37 -14.09 -26.94
CA THR A 549 -2.27 -14.96 -25.76
C THR A 549 -2.91 -16.32 -26.01
N ASN A 550 -4.10 -16.35 -26.60
CA ASN A 550 -4.81 -17.60 -26.91
C ASN A 550 -4.04 -18.45 -27.94
N SER A 551 -3.53 -17.83 -29.00
CA SER A 551 -2.71 -18.51 -30.02
C SER A 551 -1.50 -19.20 -29.40
N ILE A 552 -0.74 -18.47 -28.58
CA ILE A 552 0.44 -18.99 -27.88
C ILE A 552 0.06 -20.10 -26.90
N GLN A 553 -1.04 -19.95 -26.16
CA GLN A 553 -1.52 -21.00 -25.25
C GLN A 553 -1.93 -22.28 -25.98
N ARG A 554 -2.48 -22.18 -27.19
CA ARG A 554 -2.84 -23.35 -28.01
C ARG A 554 -1.61 -24.09 -28.54
N GLU A 555 -0.57 -23.37 -28.92
CA GLU A 555 0.64 -23.95 -29.49
C GLU A 555 1.60 -24.50 -28.40
N HIS A 556 1.78 -23.76 -27.31
CA HIS A 556 2.81 -24.06 -26.30
C HIS A 556 2.24 -24.45 -24.93
N GLY A 557 0.92 -24.52 -24.79
CA GLY A 557 0.22 -24.84 -23.55
C GLY A 557 0.12 -23.67 -22.57
N LYS A 558 -0.63 -23.88 -21.48
CA LYS A 558 -0.88 -22.85 -20.46
C LYS A 558 0.26 -22.73 -19.43
N LEU A 559 1.06 -23.78 -19.25
CA LEU A 559 2.13 -23.83 -18.26
C LEU A 559 3.23 -22.82 -18.58
N THR A 560 3.71 -22.11 -17.55
CA THR A 560 4.60 -20.95 -17.71
C THR A 560 5.84 -21.24 -18.54
N LYS A 561 6.49 -22.38 -18.33
CA LYS A 561 7.73 -22.73 -19.07
C LYS A 561 7.48 -22.90 -20.58
N GLY A 562 6.35 -23.50 -20.97
CA GLY A 562 5.97 -23.64 -22.37
C GLY A 562 5.56 -22.29 -22.96
N PHE A 563 4.68 -21.59 -22.26
CA PHE A 563 4.16 -20.29 -22.69
C PHE A 563 5.25 -19.24 -22.93
N LEU A 564 6.28 -19.19 -22.06
CA LEU A 564 7.40 -18.24 -22.21
C LEU A 564 8.22 -18.47 -23.48
N LYS A 565 8.29 -19.70 -24.00
CA LYS A 565 8.98 -19.98 -25.27
C LYS A 565 8.20 -19.43 -26.47
N GLY A 566 6.87 -19.42 -26.40
CA GLY A 566 6.03 -18.96 -27.50
C GLY A 566 5.90 -17.44 -27.63
N VAL A 567 6.23 -16.70 -26.57
CA VAL A 567 6.30 -15.22 -26.61
C VAL A 567 7.66 -14.70 -27.10
N GLU A 568 8.71 -15.52 -27.02
CA GLU A 568 10.06 -15.13 -27.42
C GLU A 568 10.13 -14.90 -28.94
N ASN A 569 10.53 -13.70 -29.36
CA ASN A 569 10.61 -13.29 -30.78
C ASN A 569 9.30 -13.48 -31.57
N ASN A 570 8.15 -13.45 -30.90
CA ASN A 570 6.86 -13.61 -31.53
C ASN A 570 6.52 -12.37 -32.38
N LYS A 571 6.28 -12.58 -33.68
CA LYS A 571 6.03 -11.49 -34.64
C LYS A 571 4.78 -10.67 -34.32
N ASP A 572 3.71 -11.32 -33.85
CA ASP A 572 2.46 -10.63 -33.52
C ASP A 572 2.63 -9.73 -32.28
N VAL A 573 3.46 -10.16 -31.33
CA VAL A 573 3.82 -9.35 -30.14
C VAL A 573 4.59 -8.10 -30.56
N ILE A 574 5.61 -8.25 -31.42
CA ILE A 574 6.42 -7.12 -31.92
C ILE A 574 5.58 -6.14 -32.76
N GLU A 575 4.69 -6.66 -33.60
CA GLU A 575 3.77 -5.83 -34.38
C GLU A 575 2.82 -5.03 -33.47
N LEU A 576 2.21 -5.70 -32.48
CA LEU A 576 1.31 -5.03 -31.54
C LEU A 576 2.06 -4.01 -30.68
N GLN A 577 3.26 -4.35 -30.19
CA GLN A 577 4.14 -3.43 -29.47
C GLN A 577 4.38 -2.16 -30.28
N THR A 578 4.78 -2.28 -31.54
CA THR A 578 5.05 -1.12 -32.43
C THR A 578 3.81 -0.23 -32.59
N ARG A 579 2.63 -0.83 -32.75
CA ARG A 579 1.37 -0.09 -32.87
C ARG A 579 0.99 0.63 -31.58
N VAL A 580 1.20 -0.02 -30.44
CA VAL A 580 0.98 0.55 -29.11
C VAL A 580 1.91 1.74 -28.87
N GLU A 581 3.20 1.62 -29.16
CA GLU A 581 4.17 2.71 -29.00
C GLU A 581 3.81 3.92 -29.88
N ASN A 582 3.46 3.68 -31.14
CA ASN A 582 3.05 4.73 -32.06
C ASN A 582 1.80 5.46 -31.57
N PHE A 583 0.82 4.73 -31.04
CA PHE A 583 -0.39 5.31 -30.48
C PHE A 583 -0.12 6.09 -29.19
N ALA A 584 0.61 5.52 -28.24
CA ALA A 584 0.90 6.15 -26.95
C ALA A 584 1.73 7.44 -27.13
N SER A 585 2.64 7.48 -28.10
CA SER A 585 3.49 8.64 -28.39
C SER A 585 2.74 9.84 -29.00
N LEU A 586 1.44 9.70 -29.32
CA LEU A 586 0.60 10.83 -29.76
C LEU A 586 0.21 11.75 -28.60
N PHE A 587 0.29 11.27 -27.35
CA PHE A 587 -0.23 11.95 -26.19
C PHE A 587 0.88 12.60 -25.35
N ALA A 588 0.53 13.72 -24.71
CA ALA A 588 1.43 14.43 -23.81
C ALA A 588 1.87 13.56 -22.62
N MET A 589 2.97 13.96 -21.97
CA MET A 589 3.45 13.32 -20.74
C MET A 589 3.60 14.36 -19.63
N PRO A 590 2.80 14.29 -18.56
CA PRO A 590 2.99 15.16 -17.40
C PRO A 590 4.36 14.91 -16.74
N GLY A 591 5.00 15.99 -16.31
CA GLY A 591 6.20 15.93 -15.48
C GLY A 591 7.51 16.21 -16.21
N PHE A 592 7.62 15.87 -17.49
CA PHE A 592 8.80 16.13 -18.30
C PHE A 592 8.42 16.44 -19.75
N GLU A 593 9.30 17.15 -20.45
CA GLU A 593 9.20 17.35 -21.90
C GLU A 593 9.82 16.15 -22.61
N VAL A 594 9.13 15.66 -23.64
CA VAL A 594 9.46 14.45 -24.40
C VAL A 594 10.50 14.75 -25.48
#